data_AF-A0A1F8B5I2-F1
#
_entry.id   AF-A0A1F8B5I2-F1
#
_cell.length_a   1.000
_cell.length_b   1.000
_cell.length_c   1.000
_cell.angle_alpha   90.00
_cell.angle_beta   90.00
_cell.angle_gamma   90.00
#
_symmetry.space_group_name_H-M   'P 1'
#
loop_
_entity.id
_entity.type
_entity.pdbx_description
1 polymer ?
#
loop_
_entity_poly.entity_id
_entity_poly.type
_entity_poly.pdbx_seq_one_letter_code
_entity_poly.pdbx_strand_id
1 'polypeptide(L)'
;MVYCDASGNPTIDPLLTGKLYTAIGCIPITNKNDFAEFILGWAIGIAGGIAFLLIIYAAFLVITSAGNPQRLQAGKELLTAAISGLLLLLFGVYILRLIGVRILNIPGL
;
A
#
# COMPACT_ATOMS: atom_id res chain seq x y z
N MET A 1 -3.10 23.47 -14.78
CA MET A 1 -3.80 22.52 -13.89
C MET A 1 -4.34 21.40 -14.76
N VAL A 2 -3.87 20.16 -14.54
CA VAL A 2 -4.24 19.00 -15.36
C VAL A 2 -5.24 18.17 -14.57
N TYR A 3 -6.37 17.86 -15.19
CA TYR A 3 -7.45 17.06 -14.61
C TYR A 3 -7.37 15.63 -15.14
N CYS A 4 -8.03 14.70 -14.46
CA CYS A 4 -8.25 13.38 -15.00
C CYS A 4 -9.65 13.26 -15.56
N ASP A 5 -9.78 12.66 -16.75
CA ASP A 5 -11.09 12.23 -17.24
C ASP A 5 -11.58 10.96 -16.51
N ALA A 6 -12.77 10.47 -16.89
CA ALA A 6 -13.33 9.22 -16.39
C ALA A 6 -12.50 7.97 -16.77
N SER A 7 -11.59 8.08 -17.75
CA SER A 7 -10.70 7.00 -18.22
C SER A 7 -9.32 7.01 -17.54
N GLY A 8 -9.04 7.98 -16.67
CA GLY A 8 -7.76 8.10 -15.95
C GLY A 8 -6.65 8.80 -16.77
N ASN A 9 -6.99 9.43 -17.90
CA ASN A 9 -6.06 10.14 -18.76
C ASN A 9 -5.96 11.63 -18.41
N PRO A 10 -4.79 12.27 -18.64
CA PRO A 10 -4.62 13.69 -18.40
C PRO A 10 -5.43 14.52 -19.41
N THR A 11 -6.25 15.43 -18.92
CA THR A 11 -7.09 16.34 -19.72
C THR A 11 -7.04 17.77 -19.20
N ILE A 12 -7.33 18.73 -20.08
CA ILE A 12 -7.42 20.17 -19.75
C ILE A 12 -8.87 20.65 -19.60
N ASP A 13 -9.84 19.78 -19.88
CA ASP A 13 -11.26 20.09 -19.87
C ASP A 13 -11.84 19.89 -18.45
N PRO A 14 -12.25 20.97 -17.74
CA PRO A 14 -12.63 20.92 -16.33
C PRO A 14 -14.05 20.39 -16.05
N LEU A 15 -14.81 19.98 -17.09
CA LEU A 15 -16.27 19.85 -17.00
C LEU A 15 -16.84 18.48 -16.59
N LEU A 16 -16.04 17.44 -16.29
CA LEU A 16 -16.63 16.13 -16.01
C LEU A 16 -16.14 15.38 -14.77
N THR A 17 -15.02 15.74 -14.13
CA THR A 17 -14.53 14.87 -13.06
C THR A 17 -13.69 15.66 -12.08
N GLY A 18 -14.12 15.74 -10.82
CA GLY A 18 -13.31 16.29 -9.74
C GLY A 18 -12.20 15.33 -9.33
N LYS A 19 -11.36 14.94 -10.30
CA LYS A 19 -10.13 14.16 -10.15
C LYS A 19 -8.96 15.01 -10.66
N LEU A 20 -7.91 15.15 -9.85
CA LEU A 20 -6.69 15.86 -10.21
C LEU A 20 -5.65 14.89 -10.76
N TYR A 21 -5.01 15.23 -11.88
CA TYR A 21 -3.91 14.43 -12.43
C TYR A 21 -2.62 14.78 -11.70
N THR A 22 -2.01 13.79 -11.04
CA THR A 22 -0.77 13.95 -10.29
C THR A 22 0.25 12.88 -10.67
N ALA A 23 1.52 13.07 -10.28
CA ALA A 23 2.59 12.09 -10.54
C ALA A 23 2.34 10.71 -9.90
N ILE A 24 1.43 10.63 -8.92
CA ILE A 24 1.02 9.38 -8.27
C ILE A 24 -0.28 8.81 -8.87
N GLY A 25 -0.84 9.44 -9.89
CA GLY A 25 -2.09 9.05 -10.54
C GLY A 25 -3.23 10.05 -10.32
N CYS A 26 -4.44 9.62 -10.67
CA CYS A 26 -5.65 10.44 -10.59
C CYS A 26 -6.23 10.45 -9.18
N ILE A 27 -6.25 11.61 -8.53
CA ILE A 27 -6.76 11.77 -7.16
C ILE A 27 -8.19 12.32 -7.20
N PRO A 28 -9.22 11.52 -6.84
CA PRO A 28 -10.59 12.02 -6.69
C PRO A 28 -10.69 12.90 -5.44
N ILE A 29 -11.22 14.12 -5.60
CA ILE A 29 -11.44 15.10 -4.50
C ILE A 29 -12.92 15.33 -4.21
N THR A 30 -13.83 14.76 -5.00
CA THR A 30 -15.28 14.93 -4.84
C THR A 30 -15.90 13.89 -3.91
N ASN A 31 -15.50 12.62 -4.04
CA ASN A 31 -16.06 11.51 -3.29
C ASN A 31 -15.11 11.06 -2.18
N LYS A 32 -15.62 10.97 -0.96
CA LYS A 32 -14.85 10.49 0.20
C LYS A 32 -14.42 9.02 0.05
N ASN A 33 -15.26 8.22 -0.59
CA ASN A 33 -15.03 6.79 -0.78
C ASN A 33 -13.91 6.54 -1.81
N ASP A 34 -13.99 7.13 -3.00
CA ASP A 34 -12.97 7.00 -4.05
C ASP A 34 -11.60 7.51 -3.57
N PHE A 35 -11.59 8.56 -2.74
CA PHE A 35 -10.36 9.08 -2.14
C PHE A 35 -9.74 8.08 -1.16
N ALA A 36 -10.57 7.45 -0.32
CA ALA A 36 -10.11 6.42 0.61
C ALA A 36 -9.55 5.20 -0.13
N GLU A 37 -10.19 4.76 -1.22
CA GLU A 37 -9.72 3.64 -2.04
C GLU A 37 -8.38 3.95 -2.72
N PHE A 38 -8.23 5.15 -3.29
CA PHE A 38 -6.98 5.58 -3.90
C PHE A 38 -5.82 5.56 -2.90
N ILE A 39 -6.04 6.11 -1.70
CA ILE A 39 -5.04 6.12 -0.63
C ILE A 39 -4.75 4.72 -0.10
N LEU A 40 -5.77 3.88 0.08
CA LEU A 40 -5.56 2.49 0.51
C LEU A 40 -4.72 1.72 -0.50
N GLY A 41 -5.04 1.82 -1.80
CA GLY A 41 -4.26 1.16 -2.85
C GLY A 41 -2.79 1.57 -2.85
N TRP A 42 -2.53 2.87 -2.75
CA TRP A 42 -1.17 3.41 -2.66
C TRP A 42 -0.45 3.01 -1.38
N ALA A 43 -1.13 3.08 -0.23
CA ALA A 43 -0.57 2.70 1.06
C ALA A 43 -0.14 1.23 1.07
N ILE A 44 -0.95 0.33 0.51
CA ILE A 44 -0.63 -1.10 0.41
C ILE A 44 0.56 -1.32 -0.52
N GLY A 45 0.61 -0.63 -1.66
CA GLY A 45 1.73 -0.72 -2.61
C GLY A 45 3.05 -0.29 -1.97
N ILE A 46 3.06 0.88 -1.31
CA ILE A 46 4.26 1.38 -0.60
C ILE A 46 4.64 0.44 0.54
N ALA A 47 3.69 0.04 1.38
CA ALA A 47 3.99 -0.77 2.55
C ALA A 47 4.50 -2.18 2.18
N GLY A 48 3.94 -2.78 1.13
CA GLY A 48 4.45 -4.04 0.55
C GLY A 48 5.86 -3.88 -0.01
N GLY A 49 6.14 -2.77 -0.71
CA GLY A 49 7.48 -2.47 -1.22
C GLY A 49 8.53 -2.30 -0.12
N ILE A 50 8.19 -1.57 0.95
CA ILE A 50 9.08 -1.39 2.11
C ILE A 50 9.32 -2.72 2.83
N ALA A 51 8.26 -3.51 3.05
CA ALA A 51 8.36 -4.83 3.67
C ALA A 51 9.29 -5.76 2.88
N PHE A 52 9.18 -5.75 1.54
CA PHE A 52 10.06 -6.53 0.67
C PHE A 52 11.54 -6.15 0.83
N LEU A 53 11.85 -4.85 0.88
CA LEU A 53 13.22 -4.37 1.11
C LEU A 53 13.76 -4.77 2.49
N LEU A 54 12.92 -4.70 3.54
CA LEU A 54 13.31 -5.13 4.89
C LEU A 54 13.58 -6.63 4.97
N ILE A 55 12.80 -7.46 4.27
CA ILE A 55 13.03 -8.92 4.20
C ILE A 55 14.38 -9.20 3.55
N ILE A 56 14.72 -8.53 2.44
CA ILE A 56 16.02 -8.66 1.80
C ILE A 56 17.14 -8.29 2.76
N TYR A 57 17.03 -7.14 3.44
CA TYR A 57 18.02 -6.70 4.42
C TYR A 57 18.21 -7.70 5.57
N ALA A 58 17.11 -8.20 6.14
CA ALA A 58 17.14 -9.21 7.21
C ALA A 58 17.78 -10.53 6.72
N ALA A 59 17.48 -10.95 5.49
CA ALA A 59 18.09 -12.14 4.89
C ALA A 59 19.61 -11.99 4.74
N PHE A 60 20.09 -10.85 4.23
CA PHE A 60 21.52 -10.56 4.16
C PHE A 60 22.18 -10.54 5.55
N LEU A 61 21.50 -9.97 6.56
CA LEU A 61 22.01 -9.95 7.93
C LEU A 61 22.20 -11.37 8.47
N VAL A 62 21.22 -12.27 8.27
CA VAL A 62 21.31 -13.68 8.70
C VAL A 62 22.44 -14.41 7.97
N ILE A 63 22.53 -14.28 6.65
CA ILE A 63 23.54 -14.99 5.83
C ILE A 63 24.96 -14.53 6.16
N THR A 64 25.16 -13.23 6.36
CA THR A 64 26.49 -12.64 6.65
C THR A 64 26.92 -12.77 8.11
N SER A 65 26.09 -13.35 8.98
CA SER A 65 26.37 -13.44 10.42
C SER A 65 27.53 -14.38 10.79
N ALA A 66 28.02 -15.22 9.87
CA ALA A 66 29.29 -15.96 9.93
C ALA A 66 29.67 -16.56 11.32
N GLY A 67 28.70 -17.06 12.08
CA GLY A 67 28.93 -17.69 13.40
C GLY A 67 28.80 -16.78 14.62
N ASN A 68 28.47 -15.48 14.48
CA ASN A 68 28.11 -14.64 15.61
C ASN A 68 26.63 -14.86 15.99
N PRO A 69 26.33 -15.47 17.16
CA PRO A 69 24.97 -15.79 17.57
C PRO A 69 24.08 -14.54 17.73
N GLN A 70 24.69 -13.39 18.02
CA GLN A 70 23.98 -12.14 18.25
C GLN A 70 23.40 -11.56 16.94
N ARG A 71 24.13 -11.67 15.83
CA ARG A 71 23.65 -11.22 14.52
C ARG A 71 22.66 -12.20 13.89
N LEU A 72 22.83 -13.49 14.14
CA LEU A 72 21.87 -14.52 13.75
C LEU A 72 20.53 -14.32 14.47
N GLN A 73 20.56 -14.07 15.78
CA GLN A 73 19.37 -13.82 16.58
C GLN A 73 18.66 -12.53 16.11
N ALA A 74 19.42 -11.44 15.95
CA ALA A 74 18.88 -10.17 15.44
C ALA A 74 18.24 -10.32 14.05
N GLY A 75 18.88 -11.07 13.13
CA GLY A 75 18.34 -11.32 11.80
C GLY A 75 17.05 -12.15 11.83
N LYS A 76 16.97 -13.16 12.70
CA LYS A 76 15.72 -13.94 12.90
C LYS A 76 14.60 -13.11 13.48
N GLU A 77 14.88 -12.26 14.46
CA GLU A 77 13.90 -11.34 15.04
C GLU A 77 13.39 -10.35 13.99
N LEU A 78 14.28 -9.77 13.19
CA LEU A 78 13.91 -8.88 12.08
C LEU A 78 13.08 -9.57 11.00
N LEU A 79 13.45 -10.79 10.60
CA LEU A 79 12.65 -11.59 9.66
C LEU A 79 11.27 -11.90 10.21
N THR A 80 11.18 -12.31 11.48
CA THR A 80 9.91 -12.64 12.12
C THR A 80 9.02 -11.40 12.25
N ALA A 81 9.61 -10.25 12.60
CA ALA A 81 8.92 -8.96 12.67
C ALA A 81 8.44 -8.48 11.28
N ALA A 82 9.25 -8.67 10.23
CA ALA A 82 8.87 -8.32 8.87
C ALA A 82 7.72 -9.21 8.35
N ILE A 83 7.79 -10.52 8.62
CA ILE A 83 6.74 -11.48 8.22
C ILE A 83 5.45 -11.19 8.99
N SER A 84 5.52 -10.96 10.30
CA SER A 84 4.33 -10.65 11.11
C SER A 84 3.70 -9.33 10.70
N GLY A 85 4.50 -8.31 10.36
CA GLY A 85 4.02 -7.04 9.82
C GLY A 85 3.35 -7.18 8.45
N LEU A 86 3.93 -7.98 7.55
CA LEU A 86 3.32 -8.27 6.24
C LEU A 86 2.00 -9.04 6.39
N LEU A 87 1.97 -10.00 7.32
CA LEU A 87 0.77 -10.77 7.62
C LEU A 87 -0.33 -9.86 8.20
N LEU A 88 0.03 -8.95 9.10
CA LEU A 88 -0.88 -7.95 9.65
C LEU A 88 -1.41 -7.02 8.55
N LEU A 89 -0.59 -6.61 7.59
CA LEU A 89 -1.03 -5.84 6.42
C LEU A 89 -2.07 -6.61 5.61
N LEU A 90 -1.78 -7.87 5.28
CA LEU A 90 -2.69 -8.74 4.53
C LEU A 90 -4.03 -8.91 5.24
N PHE A 91 -4.01 -9.25 6.53
CA PHE A 91 -5.23 -9.40 7.33
C PHE A 91 -5.96 -8.08 7.52
N GLY A 92 -5.24 -6.98 7.75
CA GLY A 92 -5.82 -5.64 7.93
C GLY A 92 -6.59 -5.21 6.69
N VAL A 93 -5.99 -5.34 5.51
CA VAL A 93 -6.66 -5.06 4.23
C VAL A 93 -7.83 -6.00 4.00
N TYR A 94 -7.68 -7.28 4.31
CA TYR A 94 -8.76 -8.25 4.17
C TYR A 94 -9.96 -7.88 5.03
N ILE A 95 -9.75 -7.53 6.30
CA ILE A 95 -10.80 -7.07 7.21
C ILE A 95 -11.40 -5.74 6.73
N LEU A 96 -10.58 -4.79 6.28
CA LEU A 96 -11.05 -3.50 5.74
C LEU A 96 -11.91 -3.69 4.49
N ARG A 97 -11.55 -4.61 3.58
CA ARG A 97 -12.39 -4.96 2.42
C ARG A 97 -13.66 -5.69 2.86
N LEU A 98 -13.55 -6.60 3.83
CA LEU A 98 -14.69 -7.33 4.35
C LEU A 98 -15.73 -6.35 4.96
N ILE A 99 -15.30 -5.41 5.79
CA ILE A 99 -16.19 -4.44 6.42
C ILE A 99 -16.60 -3.34 5.43
N GLY A 100 -15.65 -2.74 4.71
CA GLY A 100 -15.89 -1.63 3.78
C GLY A 100 -16.82 -2.02 2.63
N VAL A 101 -16.64 -3.21 2.03
CA VAL A 101 -17.47 -3.67 0.91
C VAL A 101 -18.76 -4.33 1.40
N ARG A 102 -18.72 -5.18 2.44
CA ARG A 102 -19.93 -5.91 2.88
C ARG A 102 -20.85 -5.10 3.79
N ILE A 103 -20.31 -4.21 4.63
CA ILE A 103 -21.09 -3.52 5.68
C ILE A 103 -21.37 -2.07 5.29
N LEU A 104 -20.38 -1.34 4.77
CA LEU A 104 -20.57 0.05 4.33
C LEU A 104 -21.00 0.17 2.86
N ASN A 105 -21.10 -0.94 2.12
CA ASN A 105 -21.44 -0.98 0.69
C ASN A 105 -20.76 0.14 -0.10
N ILE A 106 -19.44 0.25 0.03
CA ILE A 106 -18.67 1.16 -0.81
C ILE A 106 -18.60 0.52 -2.21
N PRO A 107 -19.33 1.05 -3.21
CA PRO A 107 -19.30 0.52 -4.56
C PRO A 107 -17.99 0.98 -5.21
N GLY A 108 -17.06 0.07 -5.48
CA GLY A 108 -15.72 0.49 -5.92
C GLY A 108 -14.65 -0.59 -6.10
N LEU A 109 -15.04 -1.87 -6.14
CA LEU A 109 -14.26 -2.88 -6.87
C LEU A 109 -14.88 -3.10 -8.25
#